data_AF-A0A2D9H626-F1
#
_entry.id   AF-A0A2D9H626-F1
#
_cell.length_a   1.000
_cell.length_b   1.000
_cell.length_c   1.000
_cell.angle_alpha   90.00
_cell.angle_beta   90.00
_cell.angle_gamma   90.00
#
_symmetry.space_group_name_H-M   'P 1'
#
loop_
_entity.id
_entity.type
_entity.pdbx_description
1 polymer ?
#
loop_
_entity_poly.entity_id
_entity_poly.type
_entity_poly.pdbx_seq_one_letter_code
_entity_poly.pdbx_strand_id
1 'polypeptide(L)'
;MRSRRTSAPSLLLPVLAVALAPVLVACGDDEPTEAAGPAAPTAETVDEPAVDPVAEPVTEPVDPAPVEEAPSGPSGEEAVAFFRSTEADCAAFALAVGNDVLPAYYFTDAFPAEDLGNGSWVVVDGGGAELVVDLTAGVVHGVDGPSGVLPVEYSFGCPEDLYLGSAGD
;
A
#
# COMPACT_ATOMS: atom_id res chain seq x y z
N MET A 1 -12.57 34.68 -39.24
CA MET A 1 -13.66 33.85 -39.78
C MET A 1 -13.15 32.99 -40.93
N ARG A 2 -13.02 31.67 -40.75
CA ARG A 2 -13.20 30.63 -41.78
C ARG A 2 -13.04 29.26 -41.12
N SER A 3 -14.19 28.71 -40.71
CA SER A 3 -14.36 27.31 -40.36
C SER A 3 -14.05 26.42 -41.56
N ARG A 4 -13.38 25.29 -41.32
CA ARG A 4 -13.58 24.08 -42.11
C ARG A 4 -14.01 22.96 -41.18
N ARG A 5 -15.20 22.45 -41.46
CA ARG A 5 -15.92 21.39 -40.76
C ARG A 5 -15.38 20.03 -41.24
N THR A 6 -15.40 19.09 -40.29
CA THR A 6 -15.80 17.67 -40.41
C THR A 6 -15.10 16.77 -41.43
N SER A 7 -14.55 15.65 -40.95
CA SER A 7 -15.08 14.33 -41.30
C SER A 7 -14.47 13.27 -40.38
N ALA A 8 -15.29 12.72 -39.48
CA ALA A 8 -14.99 11.48 -38.78
C ALA A 8 -15.63 10.32 -39.57
N PRO A 9 -14.96 9.16 -39.72
CA PRO A 9 -15.63 7.95 -40.12
C PRO A 9 -15.99 7.13 -38.87
N SER A 10 -17.29 6.90 -38.74
CA SER A 10 -17.91 5.92 -37.85
C SER A 10 -17.50 4.50 -38.26
N LEU A 11 -17.04 3.69 -37.30
CA LEU A 11 -17.03 2.25 -37.44
C LEU A 11 -17.83 1.63 -36.30
N LEU A 12 -18.98 1.10 -36.69
CA LEU A 12 -19.90 0.28 -35.92
C LEU A 12 -19.24 -1.05 -35.57
N LEU A 13 -19.26 -1.44 -34.30
CA LEU A 13 -19.00 -2.82 -33.87
C LEU A 13 -20.06 -3.29 -32.87
N PRO A 14 -20.41 -4.59 -32.88
CA PRO A 14 -21.65 -5.12 -32.32
C PRO A 14 -21.58 -5.31 -30.80
N VAL A 15 -22.67 -4.97 -30.12
CA VAL A 15 -22.90 -5.20 -28.69
C VAL A 15 -23.11 -6.70 -28.47
N LEU A 16 -22.13 -7.36 -27.83
CA LEU A 16 -22.28 -8.73 -27.36
C LEU A 16 -22.82 -8.68 -25.92
N ALA A 17 -24.09 -9.03 -25.74
CA ALA A 17 -24.73 -9.12 -24.43
C ALA A 17 -24.35 -10.45 -23.76
N VAL A 18 -23.65 -10.40 -22.62
CA VAL A 18 -23.45 -11.56 -21.73
C VAL A 18 -24.31 -11.38 -20.49
N ALA A 19 -25.14 -12.39 -20.24
CA ALA A 19 -26.14 -12.41 -19.18
C ALA A 19 -25.51 -12.73 -17.82
N LEU A 20 -25.92 -11.97 -16.82
CA LEU A 20 -25.66 -12.16 -15.39
C LEU A 20 -26.35 -13.42 -14.84
N ALA A 21 -25.69 -14.13 -13.93
CA ALA A 21 -26.34 -15.04 -12.98
C ALA A 21 -25.76 -14.81 -11.57
N PRO A 22 -26.59 -14.53 -10.54
CA PRO A 22 -26.13 -14.43 -9.16
C PRO A 22 -26.28 -15.78 -8.46
N VAL A 23 -25.26 -16.19 -7.68
CA VAL A 23 -25.43 -17.24 -6.66
C VAL A 23 -25.30 -16.58 -5.29
N LEU A 24 -26.43 -16.46 -4.60
CA LEU A 24 -26.54 -16.12 -3.20
C LEU A 24 -26.37 -17.40 -2.37
N VAL A 25 -25.42 -17.40 -1.43
CA VAL A 25 -25.36 -18.31 -0.27
C VAL A 25 -25.00 -17.43 0.92
N ALA A 26 -25.94 -16.94 1.72
CA ALA A 26 -26.74 -17.61 2.75
C ALA A 26 -25.92 -18.00 4.01
N CYS A 27 -26.00 -17.11 5.00
CA CYS A 27 -26.23 -17.34 6.43
C CYS A 27 -25.30 -18.28 7.23
N GLY A 28 -24.68 -17.71 8.26
CA GLY A 28 -24.09 -18.44 9.38
C GLY A 28 -23.77 -17.51 10.55
N ASP A 29 -24.82 -16.97 11.15
CA ASP A 29 -24.86 -16.29 12.45
C ASP A 29 -24.76 -17.36 13.56
N ASP A 30 -23.80 -17.25 14.49
CA ASP A 30 -23.87 -17.85 15.83
C ASP A 30 -22.81 -17.19 16.76
N GLU A 31 -23.23 -16.15 17.47
CA GLU A 31 -22.75 -15.78 18.81
C GLU A 31 -23.63 -16.52 19.85
N PRO A 32 -23.34 -16.65 21.17
CA PRO A 32 -22.52 -15.76 22.01
C PRO A 32 -21.78 -16.42 23.23
N THR A 33 -21.19 -15.56 24.07
CA THR A 33 -21.12 -15.66 25.55
C THR A 33 -20.10 -16.64 26.19
N GLU A 34 -19.12 -16.08 26.89
CA GLU A 34 -19.09 -16.21 28.36
C GLU A 34 -18.39 -15.02 29.03
N ALA A 35 -19.18 -14.26 29.78
CA ALA A 35 -18.72 -13.28 30.74
C ALA A 35 -18.31 -14.00 32.02
N ALA A 36 -17.06 -13.83 32.44
CA ALA A 36 -16.62 -14.11 33.80
C ALA A 36 -15.85 -12.91 34.32
N GLY A 37 -16.47 -12.19 35.26
CA GLY A 37 -15.87 -11.06 35.97
C GLY A 37 -14.94 -11.50 37.11
N PRO A 38 -14.91 -10.75 38.23
CA PRO A 38 -13.84 -9.80 38.53
C PRO A 38 -13.06 -10.21 39.80
N ALA A 39 -11.82 -9.75 39.95
CA ALA A 39 -11.20 -9.56 41.27
C ALA A 39 -9.91 -8.72 41.20
N ALA A 40 -10.00 -7.46 41.63
CA ALA A 40 -8.89 -6.80 42.28
C ALA A 40 -8.82 -7.29 43.75
N PRO A 41 -7.63 -7.28 44.37
CA PRO A 41 -7.53 -6.44 45.55
C PRO A 41 -6.21 -5.65 45.63
N THR A 42 -6.40 -4.43 46.09
CA THR A 42 -5.44 -3.46 46.61
C THR A 42 -4.59 -4.02 47.75
N ALA A 43 -3.30 -3.68 47.77
CA ALA A 43 -2.52 -3.59 49.00
C ALA A 43 -1.69 -2.31 48.94
N GLU A 44 -2.18 -1.28 49.64
CA GLU A 44 -1.39 -0.11 50.02
C GLU A 44 -0.32 -0.56 51.03
N THR A 45 0.89 -0.05 50.89
CA THR A 45 1.85 -0.04 52.00
C THR A 45 2.52 1.33 52.00
N VAL A 46 2.00 2.16 52.88
CA VAL A 46 2.68 3.35 53.41
C VAL A 46 3.75 2.86 54.37
N ASP A 47 5.00 3.26 54.14
CA ASP A 47 5.95 3.53 55.23
C ASP A 47 7.03 4.50 54.71
N GLU A 48 6.95 5.75 55.16
CA GLU A 48 8.06 6.70 55.18
C GLU A 48 8.65 6.62 56.60
N PRO A 49 9.97 6.73 56.81
CA PRO A 49 10.49 8.07 57.08
C PRO A 49 11.96 8.37 56.70
N ALA A 50 12.15 9.61 56.24
CA ALA A 50 13.13 10.62 56.67
C ALA A 50 14.68 10.38 56.62
N VAL A 51 15.30 11.28 55.84
CA VAL A 51 16.56 12.07 56.00
C VAL A 51 17.94 11.40 55.84
N ASP A 52 18.71 11.82 54.81
CA ASP A 52 19.71 12.91 54.88
C ASP A 52 20.25 13.24 53.45
N PRO A 53 20.50 14.51 53.07
CA PRO A 53 20.89 14.88 51.72
C PRO A 53 22.41 14.90 51.57
N VAL A 54 22.98 13.99 50.76
CA VAL A 54 24.38 14.11 50.37
C VAL A 54 24.58 13.74 48.90
N ALA A 55 25.34 14.63 48.24
CA ALA A 55 25.92 14.57 46.91
C ALA A 55 24.97 14.91 45.76
N GLU A 56 25.07 16.15 45.31
CA GLU A 56 24.67 16.55 43.95
C GLU A 56 25.29 15.55 42.96
N PRO A 57 24.49 14.88 42.11
CA PRO A 57 25.08 14.19 40.98
C PRO A 57 25.55 15.27 40.01
N VAL A 58 26.86 15.51 39.97
CA VAL A 58 27.47 16.07 38.78
C VAL A 58 27.36 14.97 37.72
N THR A 59 26.18 14.85 37.11
CA THR A 59 26.03 14.21 35.81
C THR A 59 26.74 15.12 34.83
N GLU A 60 28.02 14.84 34.60
CA GLU A 60 28.67 15.27 33.37
C GLU A 60 27.72 14.92 32.20
N PRO A 61 27.49 15.84 31.25
CA PRO A 61 26.64 15.55 30.12
C PRO A 61 27.28 14.38 29.39
N VAL A 62 26.62 13.23 29.44
CA VAL A 62 26.97 12.09 28.61
C VAL A 62 26.79 12.59 27.19
N ASP A 63 27.92 12.85 26.53
CA ASP A 63 28.00 13.18 25.11
C ASP A 63 27.09 12.16 24.39
N PRO A 64 25.98 12.59 23.75
CA PRO A 64 25.14 11.64 23.06
C PRO A 64 26.03 11.02 21.99
N ALA A 65 26.28 9.71 22.12
CA ALA A 65 26.97 8.94 21.10
C ALA A 65 26.40 9.37 19.74
N PRO A 66 27.24 9.59 18.71
CA PRO A 66 26.74 9.98 17.41
C PRO A 66 25.63 9.01 17.06
N VAL A 67 24.41 9.55 16.90
CA VAL A 67 23.28 8.82 16.36
C VAL A 67 23.82 8.26 15.06
N GLU A 68 24.03 6.95 14.99
CA GLU A 68 24.34 6.32 13.72
C GLU A 68 23.14 6.64 12.85
N GLU A 69 23.28 7.60 11.94
CA GLU A 69 22.35 7.79 10.85
C GLU A 69 22.26 6.42 10.19
N ALA A 70 21.16 5.71 10.46
CA ALA A 70 20.80 4.55 9.68
C ALA A 70 20.94 4.99 8.21
N PRO A 71 21.59 4.19 7.35
CA PRO A 71 21.78 4.57 5.96
C PRO A 71 20.44 5.05 5.43
N SER A 72 20.39 6.30 4.97
CA SER A 72 19.20 6.91 4.42
C SER A 72 18.90 6.21 3.10
N GLY A 73 18.37 4.99 3.20
CA GLY A 73 17.70 4.32 2.12
C GLY A 73 16.52 5.18 1.67
N PRO A 74 16.03 4.95 0.45
CA PRO A 74 14.95 5.75 -0.06
C PRO A 74 13.73 5.60 0.86
N SER A 75 13.02 6.70 1.08
CA SER A 75 11.92 6.73 2.05
C SER A 75 10.66 6.10 1.49
N GLY A 76 9.72 5.72 2.36
CA GLY A 76 8.41 5.23 1.93
C GLY A 76 7.65 6.26 1.09
N GLU A 77 7.84 7.55 1.34
CA GLU A 77 7.28 8.61 0.49
C GLU A 77 7.87 8.60 -0.92
N GLU A 78 9.15 8.26 -1.09
CA GLU A 78 9.76 8.09 -2.42
C GLU A 78 9.19 6.88 -3.14
N ALA A 79 8.94 5.78 -2.43
CA ALA A 79 8.28 4.60 -2.99
C ALA A 79 6.86 4.93 -3.50
N VAL A 80 6.08 5.65 -2.71
CA VAL A 80 4.74 6.11 -3.12
C VAL A 80 4.82 7.10 -4.28
N ALA A 81 5.81 8.00 -4.29
CA ALA A 81 6.01 8.94 -5.40
C ALA A 81 6.34 8.22 -6.71
N PHE A 82 7.22 7.22 -6.65
CA PHE A 82 7.51 6.35 -7.79
C PHE A 82 6.24 5.64 -8.26
N PHE A 83 5.52 4.97 -7.35
CA PHE A 83 4.28 4.27 -7.68
C PHE A 83 3.27 5.19 -8.37
N ARG A 84 3.04 6.39 -7.82
CA ARG A 84 2.14 7.40 -8.44
C ARG A 84 2.62 7.88 -9.80
N SER A 85 3.93 7.95 -10.02
CA SER A 85 4.48 8.37 -11.32
C SER A 85 4.13 7.39 -12.45
N THR A 86 3.85 6.12 -12.11
CA THR A 86 3.49 5.07 -13.07
C THR A 86 2.07 5.18 -13.64
N GLU A 87 1.20 5.99 -13.03
CA GLU A 87 -0.23 6.08 -13.39
C GLU A 87 -0.42 6.35 -14.88
N ALA A 88 0.35 7.28 -15.45
CA ALA A 88 0.25 7.66 -16.85
C ALA A 88 0.67 6.54 -17.79
N ASP A 89 1.71 5.78 -17.44
CA ASP A 89 2.22 4.65 -18.23
C ASP A 89 1.22 3.48 -18.21
N CYS A 90 0.64 3.17 -17.05
CA CYS A 90 -0.45 2.20 -16.94
C CYS A 90 -1.68 2.63 -17.77
N ALA A 91 -2.12 3.88 -17.63
CA ALA A 91 -3.26 4.38 -18.40
C ALA A 91 -3.01 4.31 -19.92
N ALA A 92 -1.81 4.68 -20.37
CA ALA A 92 -1.42 4.59 -21.78
C ALA A 92 -1.41 3.14 -22.28
N PHE A 93 -0.86 2.21 -21.49
CA PHE A 93 -0.83 0.79 -21.82
C PHE A 93 -2.24 0.20 -21.92
N ALA A 94 -3.08 0.39 -20.90
CA ALA A 94 -4.46 -0.11 -20.86
C ALA A 94 -5.24 0.33 -22.11
N LEU A 95 -5.16 1.62 -22.47
CA LEU A 95 -5.80 2.16 -23.68
C LEU A 95 -5.24 1.54 -24.96
N ALA A 96 -3.94 1.27 -25.03
CA ALA A 96 -3.29 0.69 -26.21
C ALA A 96 -3.72 -0.77 -26.46
N VAL A 97 -3.95 -1.54 -25.40
CA VAL A 97 -4.36 -2.95 -25.48
C VAL A 97 -5.88 -3.16 -25.44
N GLY A 98 -6.66 -2.09 -25.23
CA GLY A 98 -8.12 -2.12 -25.21
C GLY A 98 -8.73 -2.55 -23.87
N ASN A 99 -8.00 -2.40 -22.78
CA ASN A 99 -8.45 -2.65 -21.42
C ASN A 99 -8.96 -1.36 -20.75
N ASP A 100 -9.71 -1.53 -19.66
CA ASP A 100 -10.14 -0.41 -18.83
C ASP A 100 -8.95 0.23 -18.12
N VAL A 101 -8.94 1.57 -18.07
CA VAL A 101 -7.92 2.33 -17.32
C VAL A 101 -8.18 2.17 -15.83
N LEU A 102 -7.12 1.90 -15.06
CA LEU A 102 -7.21 1.86 -13.61
C LEU A 102 -7.76 3.19 -13.07
N PRO A 103 -8.76 3.15 -12.17
CA PRO A 103 -9.22 4.34 -11.47
C PRO A 103 -8.08 5.09 -10.76
N ALA A 104 -8.07 6.42 -10.84
CA ALA A 104 -7.01 7.24 -10.27
C ALA A 104 -6.80 7.03 -8.75
N TYR A 105 -7.86 6.65 -8.02
CA TYR A 105 -7.78 6.46 -6.56
C TYR A 105 -6.77 5.38 -6.17
N TYR A 106 -6.54 4.36 -7.02
CA TYR A 106 -5.50 3.35 -6.80
C TYR A 106 -4.12 3.98 -6.57
N PHE A 107 -3.81 5.05 -7.28
CA PHE A 107 -2.53 5.76 -7.18
C PHE A 107 -2.58 6.91 -6.16
N THR A 108 -3.62 7.75 -6.22
CA THR A 108 -3.69 8.96 -5.39
C THR A 108 -3.78 8.67 -3.90
N ASP A 109 -4.43 7.57 -3.54
CA ASP A 109 -4.72 7.24 -2.14
C ASP A 109 -3.70 6.22 -1.58
N ALA A 110 -2.68 5.86 -2.38
CA ALA A 110 -1.63 4.94 -1.97
C ALA A 110 -0.78 5.51 -0.82
N PHE A 111 -0.30 4.64 0.07
CA PHE A 111 0.53 4.99 1.22
C PHE A 111 1.60 3.92 1.50
N PRO A 112 2.74 4.28 2.12
CA PRO A 112 3.77 3.31 2.45
C PRO A 112 3.35 2.49 3.67
N ALA A 113 3.53 1.18 3.61
CA ALA A 113 3.14 0.26 4.68
C ALA A 113 4.34 -0.34 5.42
N GLU A 114 5.35 -0.84 4.69
CA GLU A 114 6.50 -1.53 5.28
C GLU A 114 7.79 -1.27 4.49
N ASP A 115 8.90 -1.03 5.20
CA ASP A 115 10.25 -0.99 4.63
C ASP A 115 10.82 -2.41 4.58
N LEU A 116 11.11 -2.90 3.37
CA LEU A 116 11.71 -4.22 3.17
C LEU A 116 13.25 -4.18 3.11
N GLY A 117 13.83 -2.97 3.17
CA GLY A 117 15.24 -2.72 2.96
C GLY A 117 15.65 -2.81 1.49
N ASN A 118 16.94 -2.54 1.22
CA ASN A 118 17.53 -2.57 -0.13
C ASN A 118 16.80 -1.68 -1.17
N GLY A 119 16.13 -0.62 -0.71
CA GLY A 119 15.35 0.26 -1.57
C GLY A 119 14.00 -0.31 -2.02
N SER A 120 13.51 -1.35 -1.35
CA SER A 120 12.19 -1.93 -1.59
C SER A 120 11.21 -1.57 -0.46
N TRP A 121 9.96 -1.30 -0.84
CA TRP A 121 8.89 -0.92 0.09
C TRP A 121 7.60 -1.62 -0.27
N VAL A 122 6.84 -2.05 0.73
CA VAL A 122 5.42 -2.37 0.56
C VAL A 122 4.65 -1.06 0.51
N VAL A 123 3.90 -0.87 -0.57
CA VAL A 123 2.93 0.20 -0.77
C VAL A 123 1.56 -0.43 -0.82
N VAL A 124 0.63 0.13 -0.05
CA VAL A 124 -0.80 -0.21 -0.14
C VAL A 124 -1.44 0.81 -1.07
N ASP A 125 -2.11 0.32 -2.12
CA ASP A 125 -2.82 1.17 -3.07
C ASP A 125 -4.15 1.72 -2.49
N GLY A 126 -4.84 2.57 -3.24
CA GLY A 126 -6.16 3.08 -2.82
C GLY A 126 -7.29 2.04 -2.77
N GLY A 127 -7.10 0.85 -3.35
CA GLY A 127 -8.01 -0.29 -3.27
C GLY A 127 -7.72 -1.25 -2.11
N GLY A 128 -6.60 -1.06 -1.41
CA GLY A 128 -6.13 -1.91 -0.32
C GLY A 128 -5.23 -3.07 -0.76
N ALA A 129 -4.79 -3.14 -2.02
CA ALA A 129 -3.86 -4.17 -2.46
C ALA A 129 -2.42 -3.81 -2.05
N GLU A 130 -1.68 -4.81 -1.60
CA GLU A 130 -0.26 -4.67 -1.26
C GLU A 130 0.60 -4.95 -2.49
N LEU A 131 1.48 -4.01 -2.79
CA LEU A 131 2.44 -4.08 -3.88
C LEU A 131 3.82 -3.77 -3.33
N VAL A 132 4.84 -4.41 -3.88
CA VAL A 132 6.22 -4.09 -3.58
C VAL A 132 6.76 -3.17 -4.67
N VAL A 133 7.26 -2.02 -4.23
CA VAL A 133 7.98 -1.06 -5.08
C VAL A 133 9.46 -1.26 -4.84
N ASP A 134 10.19 -1.71 -5.85
CA ASP A 134 11.65 -1.79 -5.84
C ASP A 134 12.23 -0.56 -6.54
N LEU A 135 12.70 0.41 -5.75
CA LEU A 135 13.30 1.65 -6.26
C LEU A 135 14.68 1.44 -6.86
N THR A 136 15.37 0.36 -6.51
CA THR A 136 16.67 0.01 -7.09
C THR A 136 16.50 -0.52 -8.51
N ALA A 137 15.48 -1.36 -8.72
CA ALA A 137 15.15 -1.91 -10.04
C ALA A 137 14.24 -0.98 -10.87
N GLY A 138 13.52 -0.05 -10.22
CA GLY A 138 12.56 0.83 -10.89
C GLY A 138 11.32 0.08 -11.37
N VAL A 139 10.82 -0.86 -10.57
CA VAL A 139 9.69 -1.73 -10.91
C VAL A 139 8.73 -1.87 -9.73
N VAL A 140 7.52 -2.33 -10.04
CA VAL A 140 6.49 -2.72 -9.07
C VAL A 140 6.21 -4.21 -9.26
N HIS A 141 6.01 -4.96 -8.19
CA HIS A 141 5.62 -6.37 -8.26
C HIS A 141 4.69 -6.77 -7.11
N GLY A 142 4.07 -7.94 -7.21
CA GLY A 142 3.29 -8.49 -6.10
C GLY A 142 4.16 -8.82 -4.88
N VAL A 143 3.53 -8.98 -3.71
CA VAL A 143 4.21 -9.37 -2.47
C VAL A 143 4.92 -10.74 -2.55
N ASP A 144 4.48 -11.61 -3.47
CA ASP A 144 5.11 -12.89 -3.77
C ASP A 144 6.41 -12.76 -4.60
N GLY A 145 6.81 -11.54 -4.95
CA GLY A 145 8.00 -11.22 -5.73
C GLY A 145 7.73 -11.01 -7.23
N PRO A 146 8.78 -10.72 -8.03
CA PRO A 146 8.66 -10.35 -9.44
C PRO A 146 8.20 -11.48 -10.36
N SER A 147 8.28 -12.73 -9.90
CA SER A 147 7.72 -13.91 -10.61
C SER A 147 6.40 -14.39 -9.99
N GLY A 148 5.91 -13.69 -8.98
CA GLY A 148 4.70 -14.01 -8.25
C GLY A 148 3.43 -13.55 -8.97
N VAL A 149 2.35 -13.44 -8.21
CA VAL A 149 1.05 -13.01 -8.72
C VAL A 149 0.89 -11.50 -8.49
N LEU A 150 0.49 -10.78 -9.54
CA LEU A 150 0.04 -9.40 -9.46
C LEU A 150 -1.47 -9.35 -9.28
N PRO A 151 -2.00 -8.34 -8.56
CA PRO A 151 -3.43 -8.09 -8.57
C PRO A 151 -3.93 -7.87 -10.01
N VAL A 152 -5.15 -8.36 -10.27
CA VAL A 152 -5.70 -8.50 -11.62
C VAL A 152 -5.72 -7.16 -12.37
N GLU A 153 -6.04 -6.08 -11.67
CA GLU A 153 -6.09 -4.72 -12.18
C GLU A 153 -4.75 -4.31 -12.82
N TYR A 154 -3.64 -4.58 -12.13
CA TYR A 154 -2.30 -4.23 -12.60
C TYR A 154 -1.81 -5.16 -13.71
N SER A 155 -2.16 -6.44 -13.66
CA SER A 155 -1.73 -7.42 -14.66
C SER A 155 -2.27 -7.16 -16.07
N PHE A 156 -3.44 -6.51 -16.17
CA PHE A 156 -4.05 -6.16 -17.45
C PHE A 156 -3.95 -4.67 -17.78
N GLY A 157 -3.77 -3.83 -16.77
CA GLY A 157 -3.76 -2.38 -16.93
C GLY A 157 -2.40 -1.71 -16.88
N CYS A 158 -1.31 -2.44 -16.58
CA CYS A 158 0.03 -1.89 -16.53
C CYS A 158 1.03 -2.68 -17.40
N PRO A 159 2.07 -2.02 -17.93
CA PRO A 159 3.05 -2.66 -18.80
C PRO A 159 3.99 -3.59 -18.03
N GLU A 160 4.33 -4.74 -18.63
CA GLU A 160 5.12 -5.81 -18.02
C GLU A 160 6.61 -5.45 -17.80
N ASP A 161 7.11 -4.39 -18.41
CA ASP A 161 8.46 -3.85 -18.13
C ASP A 161 8.52 -3.05 -16.82
N LEU A 162 7.36 -2.65 -16.29
CA LEU A 162 7.22 -1.83 -15.09
C LEU A 162 6.54 -2.59 -13.95
N TYR A 163 5.55 -3.42 -14.26
CA TYR A 163 4.80 -4.25 -13.31
C TYR A 163 5.11 -5.73 -13.55
N LEU A 164 5.89 -6.33 -12.65
CA LEU A 164 6.37 -7.70 -12.77
C LEU A 164 5.46 -8.68 -12.01
N GLY A 165 5.03 -9.71 -12.72
CA GLY A 165 4.26 -10.81 -12.15
C GLY A 165 3.33 -11.43 -13.18
N SER A 166 2.69 -12.51 -12.78
CA SER A 166 1.63 -13.17 -13.52
C SER A 166 0.26 -12.66 -13.07
N ALA A 167 -0.75 -12.72 -13.93
CA ALA A 167 -2.11 -12.38 -13.55
C ALA A 167 -2.63 -13.33 -12.47
N GLY A 168 -3.23 -12.78 -11.41
CA GLY A 168 -3.95 -13.56 -10.41
C GLY A 168 -5.28 -14.09 -10.94
N ASP A 169 -5.66 -15.27 -10.44
CA ASP A 169 -6.98 -15.88 -10.64
C ASP A 169 -8.06 -15.22 -9.77
#